data_AF-R1H8M1-F1
#
_entry.id   AF-R1H8M1-F1
#
_cell.length_a   1.000
_cell.length_b   1.000
_cell.length_c   1.000
_cell.angle_alpha   90.00
_cell.angle_beta   90.00
_cell.angle_gamma   90.00
#
_symmetry.space_group_name_H-M   'P 1'
#
loop_
_entity.id
_entity.type
_entity.pdbx_description
1 polymer ?
#
loop_
_entity_poly.entity_id
_entity_poly.type
_entity_poly.pdbx_seq_one_letter_code
_entity_poly.pdbx_strand_id
1 'polypeptide(L)'
;MTYFAWANGSEPASFIGPTHPRTGKRSQQGSLSAFMCRRDRDRFLAQTKGAAVAVTAKEARELKAGLDDRAFKELVVVLLGGARHE
;
A
#
# COMPACT_ATOMS: atom_id res chain seq x y z
N MET A 1 14.81 -1.62 6.17
CA MET A 1 14.23 -1.49 4.81
C MET A 1 12.80 -2.03 4.89
N THR A 2 11.78 -1.26 4.51
CA THR A 2 10.38 -1.72 4.54
C THR A 2 9.99 -2.26 3.17
N TYR A 3 9.28 -3.38 3.15
CA TYR A 3 8.80 -4.05 1.94
C TYR A 3 7.29 -3.88 1.82
N PHE A 4 6.78 -3.68 0.62
CA PHE A 4 5.37 -3.37 0.40
C PHE A 4 4.72 -4.36 -0.56
N ALA A 5 3.45 -4.64 -0.31
CA ALA A 5 2.57 -5.34 -1.22
C ALA A 5 1.27 -4.55 -1.41
N TRP A 6 0.77 -4.50 -2.63
CA TRP A 6 -0.52 -3.91 -2.96
C TRP A 6 -1.48 -5.01 -3.37
N ALA A 7 -2.56 -5.18 -2.60
CA ALA A 7 -3.69 -6.00 -2.99
C ALA A 7 -4.67 -5.14 -3.79
N ASN A 8 -4.87 -5.48 -5.07
CA ASN A 8 -5.75 -4.70 -5.92
C ASN A 8 -7.20 -4.98 -5.54
N GLY A 9 -8.00 -3.93 -5.31
CA GLY A 9 -9.38 -4.10 -4.86
C GLY A 9 -10.32 -4.58 -5.96
N SER A 10 -9.99 -4.30 -7.23
CA SER A 10 -10.74 -4.69 -8.42
C SER A 10 -9.89 -4.46 -9.68
N GLU A 11 -10.12 -5.23 -10.73
CA GLU A 11 -9.67 -4.94 -12.10
C GLU A 11 -10.91 -4.63 -12.97
N PRO A 12 -10.94 -3.50 -13.71
CA PRO A 12 -9.91 -2.46 -13.82
C PRO A 12 -9.76 -1.62 -12.54
N ALA A 13 -8.64 -0.88 -12.46
CA ALA A 13 -8.32 -0.02 -11.32
C ALA A 13 -9.42 1.01 -11.06
N SER A 14 -10.11 0.88 -9.93
CA SER A 14 -11.07 1.87 -9.44
C SER A 14 -10.38 2.91 -8.56
N PHE A 15 -10.79 4.17 -8.63
CA PHE A 15 -10.28 5.24 -7.78
C PHE A 15 -11.32 5.62 -6.72
N ILE A 16 -10.88 5.81 -5.49
CA ILE A 16 -11.74 6.07 -4.33
C ILE A 16 -11.37 7.37 -3.61
N GLY A 17 -12.36 7.92 -2.92
CA GLY A 17 -12.21 9.11 -2.09
C GLY A 17 -12.14 10.43 -2.87
N PRO A 18 -12.05 11.56 -2.15
CA PRO A 18 -11.87 12.86 -2.76
C PRO A 18 -10.51 12.96 -3.45
N THR A 19 -10.42 13.88 -4.41
CA THR A 19 -9.16 14.20 -5.06
C THR A 19 -8.22 14.86 -4.07
N HIS A 20 -6.97 14.40 -4.02
CA HIS A 20 -5.96 14.92 -3.12
C HIS A 20 -5.64 16.38 -3.48
N PRO A 21 -5.79 17.34 -2.55
CA PRO A 21 -5.81 18.77 -2.86
C PRO A 21 -4.48 19.31 -3.42
N ARG A 22 -3.36 18.68 -3.06
CA ARG A 22 -2.02 19.08 -3.52
C ARG A 22 -1.61 18.47 -4.87
N THR A 23 -2.07 17.27 -5.17
CA THR A 23 -1.56 16.48 -6.31
C THR A 23 -2.59 16.33 -7.43
N GLY A 24 -3.88 16.61 -7.17
CA GLY A 24 -4.95 16.38 -8.13
C GLY A 24 -5.24 14.90 -8.39
N LYS A 25 -4.59 13.98 -7.66
CA LYS A 25 -4.73 12.52 -7.85
C LYS A 25 -5.77 11.94 -6.89
N ARG A 26 -6.29 10.76 -7.22
CA ARG A 26 -7.15 9.97 -6.33
C ARG A 26 -6.43 8.70 -5.89
N SER A 27 -6.82 8.17 -4.73
CA SER A 27 -6.28 6.90 -4.25
C SER A 27 -6.87 5.77 -5.07
N GLN A 28 -6.06 4.79 -5.42
CA GLN A 28 -6.56 3.57 -6.04
C GLN A 28 -7.24 2.70 -4.98
N GLN A 29 -8.31 2.02 -5.37
CA GLN A 29 -9.00 1.04 -4.57
C GLN A 29 -8.10 -0.18 -4.35
N GLY A 30 -7.87 -0.51 -3.08
CA GLY A 30 -7.03 -1.63 -2.69
C GLY A 30 -6.39 -1.42 -1.33
N SER A 31 -5.64 -2.43 -0.92
CA SER A 31 -5.04 -2.51 0.41
C SER A 31 -3.52 -2.55 0.29
N LEU A 32 -2.86 -1.60 0.96
CA LEU A 32 -1.40 -1.57 1.09
C LEU A 32 -1.01 -2.34 2.35
N SER A 33 -0.14 -3.33 2.19
CA SER A 33 0.48 -4.06 3.30
C SER A 33 1.97 -3.71 3.37
N ALA A 34 2.50 -3.57 4.59
CA ALA A 34 3.90 -3.26 4.85
C ALA A 34 4.55 -4.36 5.69
N PHE A 35 5.81 -4.67 5.41
CA PHE A 35 6.55 -5.76 6.05
C PHE A 35 7.96 -5.30 6.43
N MET A 36 8.44 -5.77 7.58
CA MET A 36 9.81 -5.50 8.05
C MET A 36 10.86 -6.31 7.28
N CYS A 37 10.46 -7.45 6.69
CA CYS A 37 11.37 -8.30 5.93
C CYS A 37 10.78 -8.74 4.59
N ARG A 38 11.67 -9.00 3.63
CA ARG A 38 11.30 -9.46 2.29
C ARG A 38 10.58 -10.81 2.32
N ARG A 39 11.01 -11.71 3.21
CA ARG A 39 10.49 -13.07 3.32
C ARG A 39 9.01 -13.10 3.68
N ASP A 40 8.57 -12.25 4.61
CA ASP A 40 7.16 -12.14 5.00
C ASP A 40 6.30 -11.58 3.87
N ARG A 41 6.79 -10.56 3.16
CA ARG A 41 6.13 -10.03 1.97
C ARG A 41 5.96 -11.14 0.92
N ASP A 42 7.04 -11.84 0.58
CA ASP A 42 7.00 -12.85 -0.48
C ASP A 42 6.09 -14.03 -0.09
N ARG A 43 6.05 -14.39 1.19
CA ARG A 43 5.08 -15.37 1.73
C ARG A 43 3.64 -14.87 1.60
N PHE A 44 3.36 -13.61 1.94
CA PHE A 44 2.05 -13.00 1.75
C PHE A 44 1.63 -13.03 0.28
N LEU A 45 2.52 -12.65 -0.63
CA LEU A 45 2.24 -12.67 -2.07
C LEU A 45 1.87 -14.07 -2.56
N ALA A 46 2.63 -15.09 -2.14
CA ALA A 46 2.34 -16.48 -2.46
C ALA A 46 0.95 -16.92 -1.96
N GLN A 47 0.54 -16.46 -0.77
CA GLN A 47 -0.79 -16.75 -0.21
C GLN A 47 -1.92 -16.06 -0.98
N THR A 48 -1.69 -14.87 -1.50
CA THR A 48 -2.70 -14.11 -2.26
C THR A 48 -2.94 -14.65 -3.68
N LYS A 49 -2.14 -15.62 -4.16
CA LYS A 49 -2.29 -16.25 -5.48
C LYS A 49 -2.44 -15.25 -6.65
N GLY A 50 -1.73 -14.13 -6.58
CA GLY A 50 -1.75 -13.07 -7.60
C GLY A 50 -2.72 -11.92 -7.32
N ALA A 51 -3.54 -11.98 -6.26
CA ALA A 51 -4.40 -10.86 -5.86
C ALA A 51 -3.60 -9.68 -5.27
N ALA A 52 -2.35 -9.91 -4.84
CA ALA A 52 -1.43 -8.85 -4.45
C ALA A 52 -0.11 -8.91 -5.24
N VAL A 53 0.48 -7.73 -5.43
CA VAL A 53 1.74 -7.53 -6.15
C VAL A 53 2.76 -6.81 -5.28
N ALA A 54 4.05 -7.14 -5.44
CA ALA A 54 5.12 -6.41 -4.78
C ALA A 54 5.22 -5.01 -5.38
N VAL A 55 5.29 -3.98 -4.53
CA VAL A 55 5.45 -2.59 -4.96
C VAL A 55 6.61 -1.94 -4.23
N THR A 56 7.21 -0.93 -4.86
CA THR A 56 8.20 -0.05 -4.24
C THR A 56 7.51 0.98 -3.35
N ALA A 57 8.29 1.62 -2.47
CA ALA A 57 7.79 2.73 -1.66
C ALA A 57 7.25 3.89 -2.52
N LYS A 58 7.84 4.13 -3.69
CA LYS A 58 7.39 5.16 -4.62
C LYS A 58 6.02 4.80 -5.21
N GLU A 59 5.86 3.58 -5.70
CA GLU A 59 4.58 3.11 -6.25
C GLU A 59 3.48 3.08 -5.17
N ALA A 60 3.80 2.64 -3.95
CA ALA A 60 2.87 2.65 -2.83
C ALA A 60 2.35 4.07 -2.50
N ARG A 61 3.19 5.11 -2.63
CA ARG A 61 2.76 6.51 -2.47
C ARG A 61 1.82 6.93 -3.58
N GLU A 62 2.16 6.62 -4.82
CA GLU A 62 1.34 6.95 -5.98
C GLU A 62 -0.05 6.30 -5.91
N LEU A 63 -0.12 5.03 -5.49
CA LEU A 63 -1.37 4.31 -5.24
C LEU A 63 -2.25 4.96 -4.16
N LYS A 64 -1.64 5.69 -3.22
CA LYS A 64 -2.32 6.50 -2.22
C LYS A 64 -2.40 7.99 -2.60
N ALA A 65 -2.66 8.28 -3.88
CA ALA A 65 -2.80 9.63 -4.42
C ALA A 65 -1.54 10.53 -4.34
N GLY A 66 -0.36 9.92 -4.21
CA GLY A 66 0.90 10.66 -4.08
C GLY A 66 1.05 11.33 -2.72
N LEU A 67 0.78 10.58 -1.64
CA LEU A 67 1.09 11.02 -0.28
C LEU A 67 2.50 11.60 -0.21
N ASP A 68 2.66 12.72 0.50
CA ASP A 68 3.99 13.23 0.81
C ASP A 68 4.76 12.26 1.71
N ASP A 69 6.07 12.46 1.80
CA ASP A 69 6.96 11.55 2.51
C ASP A 69 6.61 11.39 3.99
N ARG A 70 6.15 12.48 4.64
CA ARG A 70 5.78 12.45 6.07
C ARG A 70 4.50 11.65 6.26
N ALA A 71 3.44 11.99 5.51
CA ALA A 71 2.17 11.28 5.59
C ALA A 71 2.31 9.80 5.25
N PHE A 72 3.15 9.47 4.26
CA PHE A 72 3.45 8.09 3.91
C PHE A 72 4.21 7.36 5.03
N LYS A 73 5.19 8.00 5.67
CA LYS A 73 5.92 7.41 6.81
C LYS A 73 4.98 7.11 7.98
N GLU A 74 4.06 8.00 8.32
CA GLU A 74 3.08 7.74 9.39
C GLU A 74 2.15 6.58 9.03
N LEU A 75 1.67 6.51 7.79
CA LEU A 75 0.92 5.35 7.30
C LEU A 75 1.72 4.06 7.46
N VAL A 76 3.00 4.06 7.08
CA VAL A 76 3.87 2.88 7.21
C VAL A 76 4.05 2.48 8.68
N VAL A 77 4.19 3.44 9.59
CA VAL A 77 4.25 3.16 11.04
C VAL A 77 2.96 2.50 11.52
N VAL A 78 1.80 2.98 11.07
CA VAL A 78 0.50 2.37 11.40
C VAL A 78 0.38 0.96 10.82
N LEU A 79 0.77 0.74 9.56
CA LEU A 79 0.72 -0.57 8.93
C LEU A 79 1.65 -1.59 9.59
N LEU A 80 2.79 -1.14 10.12
CA LEU A 80 3.77 -1.97 10.80
C LEU A 80 3.46 -2.18 12.29
N GLY A 81 2.83 -1.19 12.93
CA GLY A 81 2.42 -1.21 14.34
C GLY A 81 1.05 -1.88 14.57
N GLY A 82 0.16 -1.81 13.58
CA GLY A 82 -1.13 -2.50 13.53
C GLY A 82 -1.01 -4.02 13.33
N ALA A 83 0.21 -4.55 13.20
CA ALA A 83 0.50 -5.97 13.35
C ALA A 83 0.36 -6.46 14.82
N ARG A 84 0.02 -5.57 15.77
CA ARG A 84 -0.58 -5.94 17.05
C ARG A 84 -2.10 -5.85 16.91
N HIS A 85 -2.67 -6.98 16.53
CA HIS A 85 -4.06 -7.43 16.68
C HIS A 85 -5.00 -6.54 17.48
N GLU A 86 -6.25 -6.47 17.01
CA GLU A 86 -7.32 -7.24 17.67
C GLU A 86 -7.93 -8.22 16.66
#